data_AF-A0A349DSV1-F1
#
_entry.id   AF-A0A349DSV1-F1
#
_cell.length_a   1.000
_cell.length_b   1.000
_cell.length_c   1.000
_cell.angle_alpha   90.00
_cell.angle_beta   90.00
_cell.angle_gamma   90.00
#
_symmetry.space_group_name_H-M   'P 1'
#
loop_
_entity.id
_entity.type
_entity.pdbx_description
1 polymer ?
#
loop_
_entity_poly.entity_id
_entity_poly.type
_entity_poly.pdbx_seq_one_letter_code
_entity_poly.pdbx_strand_id
1 'polypeptide(L)'
;MTKHDWTLEEIEAIYHKPLLDLMFEAATIHRQNKDYAEVQISSLLSIKTGGCPEDCAYCPQAARYSTDVDVHKLMSLETVVNT
;
A
#
# COMPACT_ATOMS: atom_id res chain seq x y z
N MET A 1 -18.82 10.80 -12.19
CA MET A 1 -17.65 11.11 -13.07
C MET A 1 -16.45 11.29 -12.16
N THR A 2 -15.36 10.61 -12.44
CA THR A 2 -14.12 10.72 -11.65
C THR A 2 -13.37 11.97 -12.10
N LYS A 3 -12.98 12.83 -11.15
CA LYS A 3 -12.13 14.00 -11.40
C LYS A 3 -10.66 13.55 -11.51
N HIS A 4 -9.91 14.09 -12.47
CA HIS A 4 -8.50 13.72 -12.72
C HIS A 4 -7.52 14.89 -12.59
N ASP A 5 -8.01 16.11 -12.37
CA ASP A 5 -7.29 17.38 -12.36
C ASP A 5 -7.37 18.07 -10.98
N TRP A 6 -6.99 17.35 -9.93
CA TRP A 6 -6.99 17.86 -8.56
C TRP A 6 -5.89 18.89 -8.34
N THR A 7 -6.24 20.02 -7.72
CA THR A 7 -5.24 20.99 -7.21
C THR A 7 -4.82 20.63 -5.78
N LEU A 8 -3.71 21.20 -5.32
CA LEU A 8 -3.23 20.98 -3.95
C LEU A 8 -4.26 21.47 -2.93
N GLU A 9 -4.85 22.64 -3.17
CA GLU A 9 -5.82 23.28 -2.29
C GLU A 9 -7.10 22.44 -2.14
N GLU A 10 -7.55 21.80 -3.23
CA GLU A 10 -8.72 20.92 -3.19
C GLU A 10 -8.45 19.65 -2.36
N ILE A 11 -7.25 19.09 -2.47
CA ILE A 11 -6.83 17.91 -1.68
C ILE A 11 -6.68 18.30 -0.20
N GLU A 12 -6.07 19.46 0.08
CA GLU A 12 -5.90 20.00 1.42
C GLU A 12 -7.26 20.23 2.10
N ALA A 13 -8.24 20.75 1.36
CA ALA A 13 -9.61 20.91 1.84
C ALA A 13 -10.25 19.57 2.24
N ILE A 14 -9.97 18.47 1.52
CA ILE A 14 -10.43 17.12 1.89
C ILE A 14 -9.72 16.62 3.14
N TYR A 15 -8.38 16.75 3.19
CA TYR A 15 -7.56 16.28 4.29
C TYR A 15 -7.95 16.92 5.63
N HIS A 16 -8.35 18.19 5.61
CA HIS A 16 -8.76 18.95 6.79
C HIS A 16 -10.27 18.92 7.09
N LYS A 17 -11.07 18.11 6.37
CA LYS A 17 -12.49 17.92 6.73
C LYS A 17 -12.62 17.31 8.13
N PRO A 18 -13.71 17.61 8.87
CA PRO A 18 -14.05 16.87 10.07
C PRO A 18 -14.11 15.37 9.77
N LEU A 19 -13.38 14.57 10.56
CA LEU A 19 -13.16 13.15 10.26
C LEU A 19 -14.45 12.37 10.02
N LEU A 20 -15.48 12.60 10.85
CA LEU A 20 -16.75 11.88 10.74
C LEU A 20 -17.52 12.23 9.46
N ASP A 21 -17.48 13.50 9.04
CA ASP A 21 -18.10 13.94 7.78
C ASP A 21 -17.37 13.33 6.58
N LEU A 22 -16.03 13.33 6.63
CA LEU A 22 -15.18 12.70 5.60
C LEU A 22 -15.45 11.20 5.48
N MET A 23 -15.56 10.49 6.60
CA MET A 23 -15.87 9.05 6.60
C MET A 23 -17.24 8.76 5.99
N PHE A 24 -18.25 9.57 6.31
CA PHE A 24 -19.59 9.41 5.75
C PHE A 24 -19.62 9.67 4.23
N GLU A 25 -18.95 10.72 3.77
CA GLU A 25 -18.80 11.04 2.35
C GLU A 25 -18.06 9.93 1.60
N ALA A 26 -16.94 9.43 2.16
CA ALA A 26 -16.18 8.33 1.58
C ALA A 26 -17.00 7.04 1.46
N ALA A 27 -17.76 6.67 2.51
CA ALA A 27 -18.64 5.52 2.48
C ALA A 27 -19.77 5.67 1.44
N THR A 28 -20.30 6.88 1.28
CA THR A 28 -21.32 7.20 0.28
C THR A 28 -20.78 7.03 -1.14
N ILE A 29 -19.60 7.59 -1.43
CA ILE A 29 -18.94 7.44 -2.74
C ILE A 29 -18.59 5.97 -3.00
N HIS A 30 -18.08 5.24 -2.01
CA HIS A 30 -17.76 3.82 -2.15
C HIS A 30 -18.98 2.99 -2.56
N ARG A 31 -20.14 3.21 -1.91
CA ARG A 31 -21.42 2.54 -2.24
C ARG A 31 -22.00 2.90 -3.61
N GLN A 32 -21.65 4.05 -4.18
CA GLN A 32 -22.07 4.47 -5.51
C GLN A 32 -21.28 3.79 -6.64
N ASN A 33 -20.12 3.20 -6.32
CA ASN A 33 -19.30 2.48 -7.27
C ASN A 33 -19.63 0.98 -7.28
N LYS A 34 -19.23 0.30 -8.35
CA LYS A 34 -19.49 -1.14 -8.52
C LYS A 34 -18.82 -1.94 -7.41
N ASP A 35 -19.45 -3.05 -7.06
CA ASP A 35 -18.88 -4.09 -6.19
C ASP A 35 -18.42 -3.56 -4.83
N TYR A 36 -19.12 -2.55 -4.29
CA TYR A 36 -18.82 -1.94 -2.99
C TYR A 36 -18.82 -2.92 -1.81
N ALA A 37 -19.46 -4.08 -2.00
CA ALA A 37 -19.53 -5.16 -1.01
C ALA A 37 -18.48 -6.26 -1.25
N GLU A 38 -17.67 -6.15 -2.30
CA GLU A 38 -16.61 -7.08 -2.62
C GLU A 38 -15.25 -6.56 -2.14
N VAL A 39 -14.36 -7.47 -1.78
CA VAL A 39 -12.98 -7.17 -1.38
C VAL A 39 -12.03 -7.93 -2.28
N GLN A 40 -11.08 -7.23 -2.89
CA GLN A 40 -10.00 -7.84 -3.67
C GLN A 40 -9.05 -8.60 -2.74
N ILE A 41 -8.77 -9.86 -3.08
CA ILE A 41 -7.76 -10.67 -2.38
C ILE A 41 -6.49 -10.75 -3.22
N SER A 42 -5.34 -10.58 -2.58
CA SER A 42 -4.03 -10.76 -3.21
C SER A 42 -3.05 -11.37 -2.23
N SER A 43 -2.23 -12.28 -2.74
CA SER A 43 -1.09 -12.84 -2.02
C SER A 43 0.19 -12.31 -2.64
N LEU A 44 1.19 -12.06 -1.80
CA LEU A 44 2.49 -11.58 -2.22
C LEU A 44 3.59 -12.39 -1.53
N LEU A 45 4.72 -12.54 -2.21
CA LEU A 45 5.88 -13.28 -1.73
C LEU A 45 7.14 -12.43 -1.91
N SER A 46 7.96 -12.34 -0.86
CA SER A 46 9.27 -11.67 -0.93
C SER A 46 10.30 -12.62 -1.56
N ILE A 47 10.49 -12.54 -2.87
CA ILE A 47 11.38 -13.45 -3.61
C ILE A 47 12.86 -13.30 -3.23
N LYS A 48 13.25 -12.17 -2.63
CA LYS A 48 14.58 -11.91 -2.06
C LYS A 48 14.38 -10.95 -0.89
N THR A 49 14.82 -11.34 0.30
CA THR A 49 14.56 -10.57 1.54
C THR A 49 15.85 -10.03 2.13
N GLY A 50 15.82 -8.76 2.52
CA GLY A 50 16.92 -8.11 3.24
C GLY A 50 18.08 -7.69 2.35
N GLY A 51 19.04 -6.97 2.94
CA GLY A 51 20.22 -6.47 2.24
C GLY A 51 19.91 -5.43 1.16
N CYS A 52 18.80 -4.69 1.29
CA CYS A 52 18.44 -3.65 0.33
C CYS A 52 19.41 -2.46 0.47
N PRO A 53 20.00 -1.95 -0.63
CA PRO A 53 20.94 -0.83 -0.58
C PRO A 53 20.26 0.52 -0.31
N GLU A 54 18.95 0.62 -0.55
CA GLU A 54 18.18 1.83 -0.32
C GLU A 54 18.05 2.13 1.19
N ASP A 55 17.87 3.40 1.55
CA ASP A 55 17.85 3.87 2.93
C ASP A 55 16.47 4.35 3.42
N CYS A 56 15.41 3.71 2.91
CA CYS A 56 14.04 4.01 3.34
C CYS A 56 13.91 3.82 4.86
N ALA A 57 13.71 4.92 5.61
CA ALA A 57 13.69 4.93 7.07
C ALA A 57 12.63 4.03 7.73
N TYR A 58 11.58 3.66 6.98
CA TYR A 58 10.50 2.79 7.43
C TYR A 58 10.67 1.32 6.99
N CYS A 59 11.60 1.02 6.08
CA CYS A 59 11.72 -0.30 5.49
C CYS A 59 12.64 -1.18 6.34
N PRO A 60 12.16 -2.33 6.86
CA PRO A 60 12.98 -3.18 7.71
C PRO A 60 14.05 -3.97 6.94
N GLN A 61 14.05 -3.91 5.60
CA GLN A 61 15.00 -4.63 4.73
C GLN A 61 16.21 -3.79 4.32
N ALA A 62 16.21 -2.48 4.63
CA ALA A 62 17.32 -1.59 4.34
C ALA A 62 18.58 -2.01 5.12
N ALA A 63 19.67 -2.29 4.41
CA ALA A 63 20.91 -2.83 4.99
C ALA A 63 21.58 -1.88 6.00
N ARG A 64 21.21 -0.59 5.96
CA ARG A 64 21.71 0.45 6.83
C ARG A 64 21.20 0.34 8.27
N TYR A 65 20.05 -0.29 8.49
CA TYR A 65 19.41 -0.40 9.79
C TYR A 65 19.50 -1.83 10.32
N SER A 66 19.77 -1.98 11.61
CA SER A 66 19.72 -3.27 12.29
C SER A 66 18.28 -3.58 12.69
N THR A 67 17.71 -4.61 12.09
CA THR A 67 16.36 -5.12 12.36
C THR A 67 16.43 -6.64 12.54
N ASP A 68 15.34 -7.26 12.98
CA ASP A 68 15.26 -8.72 13.15
C ASP A 68 14.95 -9.48 11.84
N VAL A 69 15.19 -8.86 10.67
CA VAL A 69 14.92 -9.48 9.36
C VAL A 69 16.10 -10.35 8.94
N ASP A 70 15.85 -11.64 8.79
CA ASP A 70 16.80 -12.59 8.20
C ASP A 70 17.02 -12.29 6.71
N VAL A 71 18.29 -12.25 6.32
CA VAL A 71 18.68 -12.04 4.92
C VAL A 71 18.60 -13.35 4.16
N HIS A 72 17.76 -13.38 3.14
CA HIS A 72 17.59 -14.53 2.26
C HIS A 72 18.00 -14.20 0.83
N LYS A 73 18.72 -15.14 0.20
CA LYS A 73 19.03 -15.05 -1.23
C LYS A 73 17.75 -15.11 -2.06
N LEU A 74 17.89 -14.72 -3.33
CA LEU A 74 16.82 -14.84 -4.31
C LEU A 74 16.34 -16.30 -4.38
N MET A 75 15.03 -16.50 -4.27
CA MET A 75 14.37 -17.79 -4.38
C MET A 75 14.56 -18.38 -5.78
N SER A 76 14.49 -19.70 -5.88
CA SER A 76 14.49 -20.37 -7.18
C SER A 76 13.17 -20.14 -7.91
N LEU A 77 13.18 -20.18 -9.24
CA LEU A 77 11.97 -20.08 -10.05
C LEU A 77 10.94 -21.16 -9.67
N GLU A 78 11.41 -22.39 -9.45
CA GLU A 78 10.57 -23.51 -9.03
C GLU A 78 9.86 -23.21 -7.71
N THR A 79 10.57 -22.63 -6.73
CA THR A 79 9.97 -22.26 -5.45
C THR A 79 8.89 -21.20 -5.63
N VAL A 80 9.12 -20.18 -6.48
CA VAL A 80 8.16 -19.07 -6.68
C VAL A 80 6.88 -19.55 -7.36
N VAL A 81 6.96 -20.42 -8.36
CA VAL A 81 5.79 -20.89 -9.12
C VAL A 81 4.97 -21.94 -8.34
N ASN A 82 5.59 -22.61 -7.38
CA ASN A 82 4.95 -23.67 -6.58
C ASN A 82 4.60 -23.23 -5.14
N THR A 83 4.58 -21.91 -4.86
CA THR A 83 4.15 -21.36 -3.57
C THR A 83 2.63 -21.25 -3.49
#